data_AF-A0A1I8BNM6-F1
#
_entry.id   AF-A0A1I8BNM6-F1
#
_cell.length_a   1.000
_cell.length_b   1.000
_cell.length_c   1.000
_cell.angle_alpha   90.00
_cell.angle_beta   90.00
_cell.angle_gamma   90.00
#
_symmetry.space_group_name_H-M   'P 1'
#
loop_
_entity.id
_entity.type
_entity.pdbx_description
1 polymer ?
#
loop_
_entity_poly.entity_id
_entity_poly.type
_entity_poly.pdbx_seq_one_letter_code
_entity_poly.pdbx_strand_id
1 'polypeptide(L)'
;MALITVYYRGLTYQRIIYRDGYTLWELMSDVGGVLGLYFGLTIITVYEIAVFLTLVDREPAEVHRPPPARAFTRRLLYNNENFLKNERLVPTIF
;
A
#
# COMPACT_ATOMS: atom_id res chain seq x y z
N MET A 1 23.54 68.26 -42.20
CA MET A 1 22.52 67.18 -42.21
C MET A 1 23.24 65.91 -42.59
N ALA A 2 23.42 64.97 -41.67
CA ALA A 2 24.12 63.71 -41.94
C ALA A 2 23.11 62.57 -42.03
N LEU A 3 23.23 61.74 -43.07
CA LEU A 3 22.30 60.67 -43.39
C LEU A 3 23.01 59.33 -43.16
N ILE A 4 22.47 58.51 -42.24
CA ILE A 4 23.02 57.21 -41.87
C ILE A 4 22.07 56.12 -42.34
N THR A 5 22.60 55.16 -43.10
CA THR A 5 21.85 54.02 -43.63
C THR A 5 22.37 52.74 -42.99
N VAL A 6 21.50 52.04 -42.27
CA VAL A 6 21.83 50.81 -41.55
C VAL A 6 21.43 49.61 -42.39
N TYR A 7 22.35 48.64 -42.57
CA TYR A 7 22.14 47.40 -43.29
C TYR A 7 22.39 46.18 -42.39
N TYR A 8 21.66 45.10 -42.62
CA TYR A 8 21.92 43.83 -41.96
C TYR A 8 23.17 43.16 -42.57
N ARG A 9 24.08 42.68 -41.70
CA ARG A 9 25.36 42.06 -42.10
C ARG A 9 25.19 40.67 -42.74
N GLY A 10 24.06 40.00 -42.54
CA GLY A 10 23.79 38.67 -43.10
C GLY A 10 22.34 38.21 -42.89
N LEU A 11 21.96 37.12 -43.54
CA LEU A 11 20.59 36.55 -43.51
C LEU A 11 20.34 35.60 -42.31
N THR A 12 21.10 35.75 -41.22
CA THR A 12 21.00 34.86 -40.06
C THR A 12 20.10 35.50 -39.00
N TYR A 13 19.06 34.77 -38.58
CA TYR A 13 18.15 35.20 -37.53
C TYR A 13 18.42 34.42 -36.24
N GLN A 14 18.65 35.13 -35.13
CA GLN A 14 18.80 34.52 -33.81
C GLN A 14 17.47 34.57 -33.07
N ARG A 15 16.91 33.39 -32.76
CA ARG A 15 15.70 33.26 -31.95
C ARG A 15 16.09 32.88 -30.52
N ILE A 16 15.78 33.75 -29.57
CA ILE A 16 15.91 33.46 -28.14
C ILE A 16 14.56 32.88 -27.67
N ILE A 17 14.58 31.63 -27.20
CA ILE A 17 13.40 30.94 -26.69
C ILE A 17 13.63 30.70 -25.22
N TYR A 18 12.76 31.27 -24.39
CA TYR A 18 12.70 30.95 -22.98
C TYR A 18 11.96 29.62 -22.83
N ARG A 19 12.63 28.65 -22.21
CA ARG A 19 12.02 27.39 -21.77
C ARG A 19 11.97 27.43 -20.25
N ASP A 20 10.92 26.86 -19.68
CA ASP A 20 10.89 26.65 -18.25
C ASP A 20 12.08 25.77 -17.85
N GLY A 21 12.80 26.21 -16.82
CA GLY A 21 14.00 25.50 -16.36
C GLY A 21 13.67 24.21 -15.60
N TYR A 22 12.43 24.07 -15.15
CA TYR A 22 11.94 22.87 -14.49
C TYR A 22 10.43 22.75 -14.59
N THR A 23 9.98 21.58 -15.01
CA THR A 23 8.58 21.24 -15.21
C THR A 23 8.11 20.36 -14.06
N LEU A 24 6.80 20.40 -13.74
CA LEU A 24 6.23 19.50 -12.73
C LEU A 24 6.48 18.01 -13.04
N TRP A 25 6.58 17.65 -14.31
CA TRP A 25 6.93 16.29 -14.74
C TRP A 25 8.35 15.88 -14.34
N GLU A 26 9.30 16.82 -14.44
CA GLU A 26 10.68 16.61 -14.03
C GLU A 26 10.75 16.44 -12.51
N LEU A 27 9.95 17.22 -11.75
CA LEU A 27 9.81 17.06 -10.30
C LEU A 27 9.33 15.67 -9.91
N MET A 28 8.26 15.20 -10.53
CA MET A 28 7.70 13.89 -10.22
C MET A 28 8.66 12.75 -10.58
N SER A 29 9.41 12.91 -11.69
CA SER A 29 10.43 11.96 -12.12
C SER A 29 11.57 11.85 -11.11
N ASP A 30 12.11 12.98 -10.65
CA ASP A 30 13.24 12.98 -9.71
C ASP A 30 12.82 12.44 -8.34
N VAL A 31 11.66 12.87 -7.83
CA VAL A 31 11.13 12.39 -6.54
C VAL A 31 10.80 10.90 -6.59
N GLY A 32 10.09 10.45 -7.63
CA GLY A 32 9.76 9.04 -7.82
C GLY A 32 10.99 8.16 -8.01
N GLY A 33 12.00 8.66 -8.72
CA GLY A 33 13.28 7.98 -8.92
C GLY A 33 14.06 7.80 -7.62
N VAL A 34 14.20 8.88 -6.82
CA VAL A 34 14.91 8.82 -5.53
C VAL A 34 14.15 7.94 -4.54
N LEU A 35 12.83 8.11 -4.40
CA LEU A 35 12.03 7.29 -3.48
C LEU A 35 12.00 5.81 -3.88
N GLY A 36 11.88 5.53 -5.18
CA GLY A 36 11.94 4.17 -5.73
C GLY A 36 13.32 3.53 -5.52
N LEU A 37 14.41 4.29 -5.67
CA LEU A 37 15.77 3.80 -5.48
C LEU A 37 16.10 3.50 -4.02
N TYR A 38 15.77 4.41 -3.10
CA TYR A 38 16.19 4.28 -1.69
C TYR A 38 15.26 3.38 -0.87
N PHE A 39 13.95 3.46 -1.10
CA PHE A 39 12.97 2.76 -0.27
C PHE A 39 12.28 1.61 -1.01
N GLY A 40 12.58 1.41 -2.30
CA GLY A 40 11.79 0.50 -3.14
C GLY A 40 10.32 0.94 -3.25
N LEU A 41 10.03 2.20 -2.93
CA LEU A 41 8.68 2.71 -2.75
C LEU A 41 8.08 2.97 -4.13
N THR A 42 7.14 2.13 -4.53
CA THR A 42 6.42 2.20 -5.79
C THR A 42 5.01 2.76 -5.58
N ILE A 43 4.33 3.12 -6.67
CA ILE A 43 2.95 3.62 -6.61
C ILE A 43 1.99 2.64 -5.89
N ILE A 44 2.32 1.33 -5.95
CA ILE A 44 1.56 0.26 -5.29
C ILE A 44 1.70 0.38 -3.76
N THR A 45 2.92 0.62 -3.26
CA THR A 45 3.15 0.81 -1.82
C THR A 45 2.49 2.07 -1.28
N VAL A 46 2.43 3.16 -2.08
CA VAL A 46 1.68 4.38 -1.71
C VAL A 46 0.18 4.09 -1.60
N TYR A 47 -0.36 3.34 -2.57
CA TYR A 47 -1.77 2.95 -2.56
C TYR A 47 -2.12 2.09 -1.34
N GLU A 48 -1.26 1.13 -0.98
CA GLU A 48 -1.46 0.29 0.19
C GLU A 48 -1.44 1.11 1.49
N ILE A 49 -0.54 2.09 1.62
CA ILE A 49 -0.51 3.02 2.76
C ILE A 49 -1.80 3.85 2.81
N ALA A 50 -2.28 4.36 1.67
CA ALA A 50 -3.53 5.15 1.63
C ALA A 50 -4.75 4.31 2.04
N VAL A 51 -4.84 3.06 1.58
CA VAL A 51 -5.86 2.11 2.01
C VAL A 51 -5.72 1.79 3.49
N PHE A 52 -4.50 1.56 3.98
CA PHE A 52 -4.26 1.28 5.39
C PHE A 52 -4.69 2.46 6.28
N LEU A 53 -4.33 3.70 5.93
CA LEU A 53 -4.72 4.89 6.68
C LEU A 53 -6.24 5.07 6.72
N THR A 54 -6.93 4.90 5.58
CA THR A 54 -8.39 5.03 5.51
C THR A 54 -9.14 3.89 6.23
N LEU A 55 -8.54 2.70 6.29
CA LEU A 55 -9.09 1.56 7.04
C LEU A 55 -8.79 1.63 8.53
N VAL A 56 -7.67 2.23 8.95
CA VAL A 56 -7.33 2.47 10.36
C VAL A 56 -8.32 3.43 11.03
N ASP A 57 -8.82 4.42 10.30
CA ASP A 57 -9.87 5.33 10.81
C ASP A 57 -11.22 4.65 11.02
N ARG A 58 -11.42 3.42 10.51
CA ARG A 58 -12.57 2.62 10.87
C ARG A 58 -12.25 1.92 12.18
N GLU A 59 -12.90 2.35 13.28
CA GLU A 59 -12.99 1.54 14.49
C GLU A 59 -13.24 0.09 14.07
N PRO A 60 -12.51 -0.88 14.65
CA PRO A 60 -12.72 -2.28 14.30
C PRO A 60 -14.19 -2.55 14.54
N ALA A 61 -14.95 -2.74 13.46
CA ALA A 61 -16.33 -3.17 13.53
C ALA A 61 -16.34 -4.30 14.54
N GLU A 62 -17.07 -4.13 15.64
CA GLU A 62 -17.22 -5.15 16.67
C GLU A 62 -17.46 -6.45 15.92
N VAL A 63 -16.45 -7.33 15.94
CA VAL A 63 -16.61 -8.66 15.37
C VAL A 63 -17.57 -9.33 16.33
N HIS A 64 -18.86 -9.17 16.07
CA HIS A 64 -19.93 -9.88 16.74
C HIS A 64 -19.77 -11.34 16.30
N ARG A 65 -18.77 -12.01 16.88
CA ARG A 65 -18.59 -13.44 16.75
C ARG A 65 -19.93 -14.00 17.25
N PRO A 66 -20.75 -14.64 16.39
CA PRO A 66 -21.87 -15.38 16.93
C PRO A 66 -21.28 -16.32 17.98
N PRO A 67 -21.91 -16.43 19.17
CA PRO A 67 -21.37 -17.23 20.26
C PRO A 67 -20.96 -18.59 19.69
N PRO A 68 -19.74 -19.10 20.01
CA PRO A 68 -19.28 -20.37 19.46
C PRO A 68 -20.39 -21.39 19.67
N ALA A 69 -20.85 -22.00 18.58
CA ALA A 69 -22.04 -22.84 18.56
C ALA A 69 -21.92 -23.93 19.65
N ARG A 70 -22.54 -23.67 20.82
CA ARG A 70 -22.48 -24.52 22.02
C ARG A 70 -23.00 -25.93 21.76
N ALA A 71 -23.69 -26.15 20.65
CA ALA A 71 -24.17 -27.45 20.19
C ALA A 71 -23.01 -28.42 19.86
N PHE A 72 -21.93 -27.95 19.24
CA PHE A 72 -20.82 -28.82 18.87
C PHE A 72 -19.92 -29.15 20.06
N THR A 73 -19.64 -28.14 20.91
CA THR A 73 -18.80 -28.30 22.10
C THR A 73 -19.43 -29.27 23.10
N ARG A 74 -20.76 -29.26 23.26
CA ARG A 74 -21.44 -30.22 24.16
C ARG A 74 -21.31 -31.67 23.66
N ARG A 75 -21.39 -31.90 22.34
CA ARG A 75 -21.19 -33.23 21.75
C ARG A 75 -19.75 -33.71 21.88
N LEU A 76 -18.77 -32.84 21.64
CA LEU A 76 -17.35 -33.19 21.80
C LEU A 76 -16.99 -33.51 23.25
N LEU A 77 -17.45 -32.68 24.20
CA LEU A 77 -17.19 -32.90 25.64
C LEU A 77 -17.84 -34.19 26.13
N TYR A 78 -19.10 -34.45 25.78
CA TYR A 78 -19.79 -35.69 26.13
C TYR A 78 -19.10 -36.92 25.54
N ASN A 79 -18.63 -36.84 24.29
CA ASN A 79 -17.91 -37.96 23.67
C ASN A 79 -16.59 -38.24 24.39
N ASN A 80 -15.85 -37.19 24.76
CA ASN A 80 -14.55 -37.33 25.41
C ASN A 80 -14.67 -37.89 26.83
N GLU A 81 -15.66 -37.45 27.62
CA GLU A 81 -15.88 -38.01 28.96
C GLU A 81 -16.29 -39.50 28.93
N ASN A 82 -17.13 -39.90 27.97
CA ASN A 82 -17.49 -41.31 27.81
C ASN A 82 -16.31 -42.17 27.34
N PHE A 83 -15.44 -41.63 26.48
CA PHE A 83 -14.22 -42.30 26.03
C PHE A 83 -13.27 -42.56 27.21
N LEU A 84 -12.99 -41.54 28.04
CA LEU A 84 -12.14 -41.68 29.23
C LEU A 84 -12.75 -42.57 30.32
N LYS A 85 -14.09 -42.63 30.39
CA LYS A 85 -14.78 -43.56 31.29
C LYS A 85 -14.67 -45.00 30.77
N ASN A 86 -14.75 -45.20 29.47
CA ASN A 86 -14.63 -46.53 28.85
C ASN A 86 -13.20 -47.08 28.95
N GLU A 87 -12.18 -46.24 28.76
CA GLU A 87 -10.77 -46.65 28.96
C GLU A 87 -10.46 -46.98 30.43
N ARG A 88 -11.08 -46.28 31.38
CA ARG A 88 -10.95 -46.60 32.82
C ARG A 88 -11.67 -47.89 33.25
N LEU A 89 -12.55 -48.44 32.40
CA LEU A 89 -13.30 -49.67 32.67
C LEU A 89 -12.64 -50.92 32.06
N VAL A 90 -11.48 -50.80 31.42
CA VAL A 90 -10.62 -51.95 31.12
C VAL A 90 -9.80 -52.23 32.38
N PRO A 91 -10.17 -53.21 33.24
CA PRO A 91 -9.31 -53.58 34.34
C PRO A 91 -7.96 -54.02 33.75
N THR A 92 -6.88 -53.45 34.25
CA THR A 92 -5.54 -54.01 34.12
C THR A 92 -5.58 -55.40 34.76
N ILE A 93 -5.78 -56.43 33.93
CA ILE A 93 -5.62 -57.82 34.34
C ILE A 93 -4.11 -58.03 34.50
N PHE A 94 -3.65 -58.02 35.75
CA PHE A 94 -2.48 -58.79 36.17
C PHE A 94 -2.95 -60.18 36.59
#